data_AF-A0A3C0DNX2-F1
#
_entry.id   AF-A0A3C0DNX2-F1
#
_cell.length_a   1.000
_cell.length_b   1.000
_cell.length_c   1.000
_cell.angle_alpha   90.00
_cell.angle_beta   90.00
_cell.angle_gamma   90.00
#
_symmetry.space_group_name_H-M   'P 1'
#
loop_
_entity.id
_entity.type
_entity.pdbx_description
1 polymer ?
#
loop_
_entity_poly.entity_id
_entity_poly.type
_entity_poly.pdbx_seq_one_letter_code
_entity_poly.pdbx_strand_id
1 'polypeptide(L)' 'SFISGLKKAGVNVNRKVLADLAVNDAGAFNELVSVARATK' A
#
# COMPACT_ATOMS: atom_id res chain seq x y z
N SER A 1 1.12 -10.76 -3.88
CA SER A 1 1.31 -9.51 -4.66
C SER A 1 0.88 -8.31 -3.82
N PHE A 2 1.58 -7.17 -3.90
CA PHE A 2 1.32 -5.98 -3.07
C PHE A 2 -0.16 -5.55 -3.03
N ILE A 3 -0.79 -5.36 -4.20
CA ILE A 3 -2.21 -4.97 -4.31
C ILE A 3 -3.15 -6.03 -3.72
N SER A 4 -2.84 -7.31 -3.88
CA SER A 4 -3.63 -8.39 -3.28
C SER A 4 -3.50 -8.38 -1.76
N GLY A 5 -2.32 -8.06 -1.23
CA GLY A 5 -2.10 -7.95 0.21
C GLY A 5 -2.84 -6.77 0.82
N LEU A 6 -2.81 -5.60 0.18
CA LEU A 6 -3.62 -4.46 0.60
C LEU A 6 -5.11 -4.79 0.60
N LYS A 7 -5.61 -5.47 -0.44
CA LYS A 7 -7.02 -5.90 -0.51
C LYS A 7 -7.37 -6.87 0.62
N LYS A 8 -6.48 -7.82 0.95
CA LYS A 8 -6.66 -8.75 2.09
C LYS A 8 -6.63 -8.03 3.44
N ALA A 9 -5.83 -6.96 3.55
CA ALA A 9 -5.75 -6.11 4.73
C ALA A 9 -6.97 -5.19 4.90
N GLY A 10 -7.93 -5.21 3.96
CA GLY A 10 -9.06 -4.27 3.94
C GLY A 10 -8.68 -2.85 3.53
N VAL A 11 -7.45 -2.64 3.03
CA VAL A 11 -6.96 -1.33 2.60
C VAL A 11 -7.38 -1.08 1.16
N ASN A 12 -8.39 -0.22 0.99
CA ASN A 12 -8.87 0.20 -0.32
C ASN A 12 -8.34 1.59 -0.66
N VAL A 13 -7.21 1.64 -1.36
CA VAL A 13 -6.53 2.88 -1.76
C VAL A 13 -6.69 3.16 -3.25
N ASN A 14 -6.94 4.42 -3.59
CA ASN A 14 -7.02 4.86 -4.98
C ASN A 14 -5.62 4.82 -5.62
N ARG A 15 -5.52 4.27 -6.83
CA ARG A 15 -4.25 4.13 -7.58
C ARG A 15 -3.55 5.47 -7.80
N LYS A 16 -4.30 6.56 -8.02
CA LYS A 16 -3.73 7.91 -8.13
C LYS A 16 -3.06 8.34 -6.84
N VAL A 17 -3.77 8.19 -5.72
CA VAL A 17 -3.26 8.55 -4.40
C VAL A 17 -2.08 7.67 -4.01
N LEU A 18 -2.14 6.36 -4.32
CA LEU A 18 -1.03 5.44 -4.08
C LEU A 18 0.23 5.84 -4.86
N ALA A 19 0.09 6.24 -6.12
CA ALA A 19 1.22 6.67 -6.94
C ALA A 19 1.81 8.00 -6.44
N ASP A 20 0.94 8.95 -6.10
CA ASP A 20 1.36 10.24 -5.54
C ASP A 20 2.05 10.06 -4.18
N LEU A 21 1.51 9.20 -3.32
CA LEU A 21 2.09 8.84 -2.03
C LEU A 21 3.45 8.13 -2.22
N ALA A 22 3.57 7.23 -3.19
CA ALA A 22 4.83 6.54 -3.46
C ALA A 22 5.96 7.48 -3.91
N VAL A 23 5.61 8.61 -4.54
CA VAL A 23 6.58 9.61 -5.02
C VAL A 23 6.88 10.66 -3.95
N ASN A 24 5.87 11.15 -3.24
CA ASN A 24 6.01 12.25 -2.30
C ASN A 24 6.29 11.80 -0.86
N ASP A 25 5.88 10.58 -0.48
CA ASP A 25 6.02 10.06 0.88
C ASP A 25 6.40 8.56 0.88
N ALA A 26 7.72 8.35 0.75
CA ALA A 26 8.30 7.02 0.83
C ALA A 26 8.08 6.35 2.21
N GLY A 27 7.88 7.12 3.28
CA GLY A 27 7.64 6.59 4.62
C GLY A 27 6.28 5.91 4.69
N ALA A 28 5.22 6.65 4.34
CA ALA A 28 3.87 6.13 4.29
C ALA A 28 3.73 4.97 3.27
N PHE A 29 4.44 5.04 2.14
CA PHE A 29 4.44 3.93 1.18
C PHE A 29 5.08 2.65 1.76
N ASN A 30 6.16 2.77 2.53
CA ASN A 30 6.78 1.63 3.19
C ASN A 30 5.86 0.97 4.24
N GLU A 31 5.07 1.76 4.96
CA GLU A 31 4.05 1.22 5.87
C GLU A 31 3.00 0.39 5.12
N LEU A 32 2.48 0.91 3.99
CA LEU A 32 1.55 0.17 3.14
C LEU A 32 2.17 -1.13 2.61
N VAL A 33 3.45 -1.13 2.26
CA VAL A 33 4.18 -2.34 1.85
C VAL A 33 4.27 -3.34 3.00
N SER A 34 4.54 -2.88 4.22
CA SER A 34 4.57 -3.73 5.42
C SER A 34 3.21 -4.37 5.69
N VAL A 35 2.13 -3.57 5.66
CA VAL A 35 0.74 -4.06 5.81
C VAL A 35 0.41 -5.10 4.74
N ALA A 36 0.73 -4.82 3.47
CA ALA A 36 0.50 -5.76 2.38
C ALA A 36 1.28 -7.07 2.55
N ARG A 37 2.49 -7.03 3.10
CA ARG A 37 3.32 -8.22 3.35
C ARG A 37 2.85 -9.02 4.56
N ALA A 38 2.26 -8.37 5.57
CA ALA A 38 1.74 -9.03 6.77
C ALA A 38 0.55 -9.96 6.47
N THR A 39 -0.18 -9.72 5.37
CA THR A 39 -1.35 -10.52 4.95
C THR A 39 -1.03 -11.81 4.18
N LYS A 40 0.17 -12.37 4.37
CA LYS A 40 0.60 -13.58 3.67
C LYS A 40 -0.27 -14.78 4.02
#